data_AF-A0A392QB20-F1
#
_entry.id   AF-A0A392QB20-F1
#
_cell.length_a   1.000
_cell.length_b   1.000
_cell.length_c   1.000
_cell.angle_alpha   90.00
_cell.angle_beta   90.00
_cell.angle_gamma   90.00
#
_symmetry.space_group_name_H-M   'P 1'
#
loop_
_entity.id
_entity.type
_entity.pdbx_description
1 polymer ?
#
loop_
_entity_poly.entity_id
_entity_poly.type
_entity_poly.pdbx_seq_one_letter_code
_entity_poly.pdbx_strand_id
1 'polypeptide(L)'
;VHGIDVDTSVPLIGSRGKAPLDEEFLRMHPKKTMGDLIDLAENGVFSVCGNVVGIVGGEEWWYPACKCHKSVIPDSGAYYCNGCGKHVFQVVPRYC
;
A
#
# COMPACT_ATOMS: atom_id res chain seq x y z
N VAL A 1 11.67 -18.68 62.38
CA VAL A 1 12.08 -18.77 60.95
C VAL A 1 10.79 -18.84 60.14
N HIS A 2 10.33 -17.70 59.62
CA HIS A 2 10.15 -17.43 58.17
C HIS A 2 9.28 -18.51 57.47
N GLY A 3 8.16 -18.23 56.81
CA GLY A 3 7.83 -16.99 56.10
C GLY A 3 6.36 -16.89 55.70
N ILE A 4 6.10 -15.72 55.12
CA ILE A 4 4.87 -15.18 54.55
C ILE A 4 4.58 -15.96 53.26
N ASP A 5 3.40 -16.56 53.11
CA ASP A 5 2.93 -16.98 51.80
C ASP A 5 1.80 -16.02 51.40
N VAL A 6 2.23 -14.92 50.77
CA VAL A 6 1.34 -13.90 50.22
C VAL A 6 0.88 -14.43 48.86
N ASP A 7 -0.33 -14.95 48.80
CA ASP A 7 -1.00 -15.27 47.54
C ASP A 7 -1.37 -13.97 46.81
N THR A 8 -0.37 -13.34 46.19
CA THR A 8 -0.59 -12.27 45.22
C THR A 8 -0.44 -12.87 43.84
N SER A 9 -1.55 -13.20 43.20
CA SER A 9 -1.55 -13.37 41.76
C SER A 9 -1.12 -12.03 41.11
N VAL A 10 0.03 -12.07 40.43
CA VAL A 10 0.62 -10.94 39.72
C VAL A 10 -0.34 -10.52 38.60
N PRO A 11 -0.66 -9.22 38.42
CA PRO A 11 -1.42 -8.79 37.27
C PRO A 11 -0.58 -9.05 36.02
N LEU A 12 -1.09 -9.88 35.10
CA LEU A 12 -0.49 -10.09 33.80
C LEU A 12 -0.53 -8.76 33.02
N ILE A 13 0.50 -7.94 33.18
CA ILE A 13 0.80 -6.82 32.29
C ILE A 13 1.47 -7.42 31.05
N GLY A 14 0.72 -8.25 30.33
CA GLY A 14 1.09 -8.70 29.00
C GLY A 14 0.92 -7.54 28.03
N SER A 15 1.86 -7.38 27.10
CA SER A 15 1.66 -6.55 25.91
C SER A 15 0.34 -6.97 25.26
N ARG A 16 -0.57 -6.03 25.00
CA ARG A 16 -1.74 -6.29 24.14
C ARG A 16 -1.22 -7.04 22.92
N GLY A 17 -1.61 -8.31 22.77
CA GLY A 17 -1.28 -9.08 21.58
C GLY A 17 -1.69 -8.21 20.40
N LYS A 18 -0.72 -7.84 19.56
CA LYS A 18 -1.07 -7.15 18.31
C LYS A 18 -2.05 -8.09 17.63
N ALA A 19 -3.25 -7.58 17.31
CA ALA A 19 -4.16 -8.33 16.47
C ALA A 19 -3.37 -8.81 15.25
N PRO A 20 -3.60 -10.04 14.77
CA PRO A 20 -2.90 -10.51 13.60
C PRO A 20 -3.09 -9.49 12.46
N LEU A 21 -2.03 -9.30 11.67
CA LEU A 21 -1.92 -8.15 10.75
C LEU A 21 -3.09 -8.08 9.76
N ASP A 22 -3.71 -9.22 9.47
CA ASP A 22 -4.93 -9.34 8.69
C ASP A 22 -6.13 -8.69 9.37
N GLU A 23 -6.37 -8.94 10.66
CA GLU A 23 -7.46 -8.30 11.42
C GLU A 23 -7.26 -6.79 11.52
N GLU A 24 -6.03 -6.32 11.73
CA GLU A 24 -5.73 -4.89 11.76
C GLU A 24 -5.92 -4.22 10.39
N PHE A 25 -5.45 -4.85 9.32
CA PHE A 25 -5.61 -4.37 7.95
C PHE A 25 -7.10 -4.27 7.57
N LEU A 26 -7.88 -5.31 7.87
CA LEU A 26 -9.30 -5.36 7.55
C LEU A 26 -10.15 -4.41 8.43
N ARG A 27 -9.66 -4.08 9.62
CA ARG A 27 -10.25 -3.04 10.47
C ARG A 27 -10.04 -1.64 9.87
N MET A 28 -8.88 -1.38 9.27
CA MET A 28 -8.60 -0.09 8.61
C MET A 28 -9.24 0.01 7.23
N HIS A 29 -9.38 -1.12 6.52
CA HIS A 29 -9.88 -1.20 5.17
C HIS A 29 -10.99 -2.27 5.08
N PRO A 30 -12.25 -1.89 5.36
CA PRO A 30 -13.36 -2.83 5.39
C PRO A 30 -13.44 -3.68 4.12
N LYS A 31 -13.77 -4.96 4.28
CA LYS A 31 -14.02 -5.84 3.14
C LYS A 31 -15.28 -5.41 2.39
N LYS A 32 -15.20 -5.41 1.06
CA LYS A 32 -16.32 -5.17 0.15
C LYS A 32 -16.31 -6.21 -0.96
N THR A 33 -17.48 -6.58 -1.45
CA THR A 33 -17.61 -7.34 -2.71
C THR A 33 -17.51 -6.38 -3.89
N MET A 34 -17.28 -6.91 -5.11
CA MET A 34 -17.35 -6.04 -6.29
C MET A 34 -18.72 -5.41 -6.50
N GLY A 35 -19.81 -6.09 -6.12
CA GLY A 35 -21.16 -5.53 -6.20
C GLY A 35 -21.33 -4.32 -5.28
N ASP A 36 -20.83 -4.40 -4.04
CA ASP A 36 -20.91 -3.30 -3.08
C ASP A 36 -20.21 -2.02 -3.56
N LEU A 37 -19.18 -2.16 -4.41
CA LEU A 37 -18.41 -1.02 -4.93
C LEU A 37 -19.12 -0.28 -6.08
N ILE A 38 -20.03 -0.93 -6.80
CA ILE A 38 -20.73 -0.31 -7.94
C ILE A 38 -21.64 0.83 -7.48
N ASP A 39 -22.33 0.62 -6.35
CA ASP A 39 -23.33 1.55 -5.81
C ASP A 39 -22.79 2.39 -4.63
N LEU A 40 -21.49 2.34 -4.37
CA LEU A 40 -20.90 3.02 -3.22
C LEU A 40 -20.77 4.52 -3.47
N ALA A 41 -21.56 5.32 -2.77
CA ALA A 41 -21.50 6.79 -2.86
C ALA A 41 -20.31 7.40 -2.11
N GLU A 42 -19.69 6.64 -1.20
CA GLU A 42 -18.63 7.13 -0.32
C GLU A 42 -17.23 6.80 -0.87
N ASN A 43 -16.34 7.79 -0.83
CA ASN A 43 -14.92 7.56 -1.09
C ASN A 43 -14.27 6.85 0.11
N GLY A 44 -13.38 5.89 -0.16
CA GLY A 44 -12.66 5.18 0.89
C GLY A 44 -11.66 4.17 0.35
N VAL A 45 -10.89 3.57 1.26
CA VAL A 45 -9.98 2.47 0.96
C VAL A 45 -10.59 1.18 1.49
N PHE A 46 -10.81 0.22 0.58
CA PHE A 46 -11.51 -1.03 0.87
C PHE A 46 -10.66 -2.23 0.46
N SER A 47 -10.90 -3.35 1.13
CA SER A 47 -10.28 -4.63 0.78
C SER A 47 -11.22 -5.46 -0.09
N VAL A 48 -10.74 -5.93 -1.23
CA VAL A 48 -11.50 -6.83 -2.12
C VAL A 48 -10.70 -8.10 -2.34
N CYS A 49 -11.35 -9.25 -2.20
CA CYS A 49 -10.79 -10.54 -2.62
C CYS A 49 -11.34 -10.86 -4.02
N GLY A 50 -10.47 -11.08 -5.00
CA GLY A 50 -10.87 -11.35 -6.37
C GLY A 50 -9.75 -12.02 -7.17
N ASN A 51 -10.12 -12.55 -8.34
CA ASN A 51 -9.19 -13.17 -9.27
C ASN A 51 -8.86 -12.19 -10.41
N VAL A 52 -7.59 -12.10 -10.78
CA VAL A 52 -7.18 -11.38 -11.99
C VAL A 52 -7.55 -12.23 -13.20
N VAL A 53 -8.57 -11.83 -13.94
CA VAL A 53 -9.10 -12.60 -15.10
C VAL A 53 -8.53 -12.15 -16.44
N GLY A 54 -7.83 -11.01 -16.48
CA GLY A 54 -7.24 -10.47 -17.69
C GLY A 54 -6.49 -9.18 -17.44
N ILE A 55 -5.69 -8.80 -18.44
CA ILE A 55 -4.93 -7.57 -18.54
C ILE A 55 -5.40 -6.90 -19.84
N VAL A 56 -5.89 -5.66 -19.77
CA VAL A 56 -6.29 -4.87 -20.95
C VAL A 56 -5.06 -4.60 -21.81
N GLY A 57 -4.97 -5.25 -22.97
CA GLY A 57 -3.90 -5.00 -23.93
C GLY A 57 -4.07 -3.68 -24.68
N GLY A 58 -2.99 -3.18 -25.28
CA GLY A 58 -3.02 -2.02 -26.18
C GLY A 58 -2.93 -0.65 -25.51
N GLU A 59 -2.93 -0.60 -24.18
CA GLU A 59 -2.82 0.64 -23.41
C GLU A 59 -1.39 0.83 -22.87
N GLU A 60 -0.95 2.09 -22.74
CA GLU A 60 0.33 2.41 -22.08
C GLU A 60 0.18 2.32 -20.56
N TRP A 61 0.32 1.09 -20.04
CA TRP A 61 0.21 0.79 -18.61
C TRP A 61 1.36 1.34 -17.78
N TRP A 62 2.31 2.01 -18.42
CA TRP A 62 3.47 2.55 -17.78
C TRP A 62 3.92 3.83 -18.47
N TYR A 63 4.61 4.69 -17.72
CA TYR A 63 5.28 5.86 -18.24
C TYR A 63 6.77 5.83 -17.88
N PRO A 64 7.65 6.44 -18.70
CA PRO A 64 9.05 6.60 -18.35
C PRO A 64 9.17 7.60 -17.19
N ALA A 65 9.88 7.20 -16.14
CA ALA A 65 10.13 8.03 -14.98
C ALA A 65 11.63 8.19 -14.70
N CYS A 66 11.98 9.31 -14.07
CA CYS A 66 13.30 9.50 -13.51
C CYS A 66 13.48 8.61 -12.26
N LYS A 67 14.72 8.43 -11.79
CA LYS A 67 15.00 7.81 -10.48
C LYS A 67 14.33 8.53 -9.31
N CYS A 68 13.95 9.81 -9.47
CA CYS A 68 13.14 10.54 -8.48
C CYS A 68 11.63 10.23 -8.57
N HIS A 69 11.25 9.26 -9.40
CA HIS A 69 9.90 8.75 -9.58
C HIS A 69 8.88 9.67 -10.26
N LYS A 70 9.28 10.87 -10.67
CA LYS A 70 8.45 11.73 -11.51
C LYS A 70 8.56 11.34 -12.98
N SER A 71 7.48 11.55 -13.74
CA SER A 71 7.48 11.41 -15.18
C SER A 71 8.53 12.32 -15.83
N VAL A 72 9.01 11.92 -17.00
CA VAL A 72 10.00 12.68 -17.78
C VAL A 72 9.46 13.00 -19.16
N ILE A 73 10.02 14.05 -19.76
CA ILE A 73 9.64 14.53 -21.08
C ILE A 73 10.79 14.20 -22.05
N PRO A 74 10.55 13.54 -23.19
CA PRO A 74 11.57 13.35 -24.21
C PRO A 74 12.10 14.71 -24.70
N ASP A 75 13.42 14.86 -24.74
CA ASP A 75 14.09 16.08 -25.23
C ASP A 75 15.40 15.72 -25.91
N SER A 76 15.44 15.87 -27.23
CA SER A 76 16.66 15.86 -28.05
C SER A 76 17.60 14.66 -27.80
N GLY A 77 17.04 13.45 -27.67
CA GLY A 77 17.81 12.22 -27.41
C GLY A 77 18.11 11.93 -25.93
N ALA A 78 17.62 12.78 -25.04
CA ALA A 78 17.58 12.57 -23.60
C ALA A 78 16.13 12.69 -23.10
N TYR A 79 15.97 12.68 -21.78
CA TYR A 79 14.70 12.97 -21.12
C TYR A 79 14.90 14.07 -20.08
N TYR A 80 14.08 15.12 -20.11
CA TYR A 80 14.11 16.14 -19.08
C TYR A 80 13.21 15.76 -17.89
N CYS A 81 13.78 15.80 -16.69
CA CYS A 81 13.03 15.57 -15.45
C CYS A 81 12.74 16.89 -14.73
N ASN A 82 11.48 17.30 -14.70
CA ASN A 82 11.02 18.49 -13.95
C ASN A 82 11.28 18.36 -12.44
N GLY A 83 11.28 17.14 -11.89
CA GLY A 83 11.57 16.92 -10.48
C GLY A 83 13.01 17.19 -10.08
N CYS A 84 13.96 16.89 -10.98
CA CYS A 84 15.38 17.05 -10.73
C CYS A 84 15.97 18.30 -11.40
N GLY A 85 15.24 18.96 -12.30
CA GLY A 85 15.72 20.10 -13.07
C GLY A 85 16.88 19.78 -14.00
N LYS A 86 16.92 18.56 -14.56
CA LYS A 86 18.04 18.11 -15.40
C LYS A 86 17.62 17.07 -16.44
N HIS A 87 18.42 16.97 -17.50
CA HIS A 87 18.37 15.84 -18.43
C HIS A 87 18.90 14.56 -17.79
N VAL A 88 18.24 13.46 -18.12
CA VAL A 88 18.61 12.10 -17.76
C VAL A 88 18.57 11.22 -19.01
N PHE A 89 19.47 10.24 -19.08
CA PHE A 89 19.56 9.31 -20.20
C PHE A 89 19.00 7.92 -19.86
N GLN A 90 18.80 7.66 -18.57
CA GLN A 90 18.21 6.43 -18.08
C GLN A 90 16.87 6.74 -17.42
N VAL A 91 15.85 6.00 -17.85
CA VAL A 91 14.49 6.04 -17.30
C VAL A 91 14.13 4.68 -16.73
N VAL A 92 13.21 4.69 -15.77
CA VAL A 92 12.61 3.47 -15.21
C VAL A 92 11.12 3.46 -15.54
N PRO A 93 10.54 2.33 -15.97
CA PRO A 93 9.11 2.24 -16.20
C PRO A 93 8.37 2.34 -14.86
N ARG A 94 7.29 3.13 -14.82
CA ARG A 94 6.37 3.21 -13.68
C ARG A 94 4.98 2.88 -14.17
N TYR A 95 4.35 1.88 -13.58
CA TYR A 95 2.98 1.50 -13.94
C TYR A 95 1.99 2.58 -13.48
N CYS A 96 1.01 2.88 -14.33
CA CYS A 96 -0.06 3.87 -14.11
C CYS A 96 -1.09 3.37 -13.10
#